data_AF-A0A0K2TFC6-F1
#
_entry.id   AF-A0A0K2TFC6-F1
#
_cell.length_a   1.000
_cell.length_b   1.000
_cell.length_c   1.000
_cell.angle_alpha   90.00
_cell.angle_beta   90.00
_cell.angle_gamma   90.00
#
_symmetry.space_group_name_H-M   'P 1'
#
loop_
_entity.id
_entity.type
_entity.pdbx_description
1 polymer ?
#
loop_
_entity_poly.entity_id
_entity_poly.type
_entity_poly.pdbx_seq_one_letter_code
_entity_poly.pdbx_strand_id
1 'polypeptide(L)' 'MFTLPNLMDTISILHNATVSGIVSVVQELLVNERLALSRDIYGATPLHKAVLFYQPKLVKLISGKYCITTRAKDQVN' A
#
# COMPACT_ATOMS: atom_id res chain seq x y z
N MET A 1 -5.11 8.74 25.50
CA MET A 1 -5.13 7.34 25.04
C MET A 1 -5.03 7.35 23.52
N PHE A 2 -3.87 7.01 22.96
CA PHE A 2 -3.75 6.82 21.51
C PHE A 2 -4.25 5.40 21.20
N THR A 3 -5.48 5.29 20.72
CA THR A 3 -6.00 4.02 20.19
C THR A 3 -5.22 3.70 18.92
N LEU A 4 -4.38 2.66 18.99
CA LEU A 4 -3.74 2.11 17.80
C LEU A 4 -4.86 1.83 16.79
N PRO A 5 -4.85 2.43 15.58
CA PRO A 5 -5.84 2.11 14.57
C PRO A 5 -5.86 0.59 14.38
N ASN A 6 -7.05 0.00 14.20
CA ASN A 6 -7.11 -1.41 13.85
C ASN A 6 -6.22 -1.63 12.62
N LEU A 7 -5.37 -2.66 12.65
CA LEU A 7 -4.46 -2.97 11.56
C LEU A 7 -5.21 -3.10 10.23
N MET A 8 -6.43 -3.66 10.25
CA MET A 8 -7.28 -3.76 9.06
C MET A 8 -7.75 -2.40 8.54
N ASP A 9 -8.10 -1.47 9.43
CA ASP A 9 -8.47 -0.11 9.04
C ASP A 9 -7.27 0.61 8.43
N THR A 10 -6.08 0.45 9.02
CA THR A 10 -4.83 1.02 8.48
C THR A 10 -4.55 0.50 7.07
N ILE A 11 -4.69 -0.82 6.86
CA ILE A 11 -4.52 -1.44 5.55
C ILE A 11 -5.57 -0.91 4.56
N SER A 12 -6.84 -0.80 4.97
CA SER A 12 -7.92 -0.28 4.13
C SER A 12 -7.67 1.17 3.71
N ILE A 13 -7.31 2.04 4.66
CA ILE A 13 -6.99 3.45 4.41
C ILE A 13 -5.77 3.57 3.50
N LEU A 14 -4.72 2.78 3.74
CA LEU A 14 -3.53 2.75 2.89
C LEU A 14 -3.88 2.39 1.44
N HIS A 15 -4.71 1.37 1.21
CA HIS A 15 -5.13 0.97 -0.13
C HIS A 15 -5.98 2.05 -0.80
N ASN A 16 -6.95 2.63 -0.09
CA ASN A 16 -7.79 3.71 -0.63
C ASN A 16 -6.98 4.96 -0.96
N ALA A 17 -6.05 5.36 -0.08
CA ALA A 17 -5.14 6.47 -0.33
C ALA A 17 -4.22 6.19 -1.53
N THR A 18 -3.82 4.93 -1.71
CA THR A 18 -3.02 4.50 -2.86
C THR A 18 -3.80 4.59 -4.16
N VAL A 19 -5.04 4.09 -4.19
CA VAL A 19 -5.94 4.21 -5.36
C VAL A 19 -6.16 5.67 -5.74
N SER A 20 -6.40 6.52 -4.74
CA SER A 20 -6.63 7.96 -4.92
C SER A 20 -5.36 8.79 -5.18
N GLY A 21 -4.17 8.20 -5.09
CA GLY A 21 -2.91 8.91 -5.34
C GLY A 21 -2.47 9.88 -4.24
N ILE A 22 -2.98 9.74 -3.02
CA ILE A 22 -2.71 10.66 -1.91
C ILE A 22 -1.35 10.32 -1.27
N VAL A 23 -0.29 10.88 -1.87
CA VAL A 23 1.12 10.57 -1.51
C VAL A 23 1.43 10.79 -0.03
N SER A 24 0.94 11.88 0.56
CA SER A 24 1.20 12.22 1.97
C SER A 24 0.67 11.15 2.92
N VAL A 25 -0.57 10.70 2.73
CA VAL A 25 -1.21 9.66 3.56
C VAL A 25 -0.49 8.32 3.38
N VAL A 26 -0.14 7.95 2.14
CA VAL A 26 0.64 6.72 1.91
C VAL A 26 2.00 6.81 2.62
N GLN A 27 2.68 7.96 2.58
CA GLN A 27 3.97 8.13 3.22
C GLN A 27 3.89 8.04 4.76
N GLU A 28 2.82 8.57 5.35
CA GLU A 28 2.55 8.48 6.79
C GLU A 28 2.23 7.05 7.24
N LEU A 29 1.39 6.33 6.48
CA LEU A 29 0.93 4.99 6.86
C LEU A 29 1.93 3.88 6.49
N LEU A 30 2.73 4.05 5.44
CA LEU A 30 3.66 3.03 4.95
C LEU A 30 4.97 2.98 5.74
N VAL A 31 4.87 2.64 7.02
CA VAL A 31 5.97 2.70 8.00
C VAL A 31 6.87 1.46 8.03
N ASN A 32 6.43 0.32 7.50
CA ASN A 32 7.23 -0.91 7.49
C ASN A 32 6.90 -1.82 6.27
N GLU A 33 7.75 -2.83 6.09
CA GLU A 33 7.62 -3.83 5.01
C GLU A 33 6.32 -4.63 5.08
N ARG A 34 5.82 -4.93 6.29
CA ARG A 34 4.57 -5.68 6.50
C ARG A 34 3.37 -4.92 5.92
N LEU A 35 3.33 -3.60 6.07
CA LEU A 35 2.30 -2.76 5.45
C LEU A 35 2.51 -2.63 3.94
N ALA A 36 3.76 -2.57 3.47
CA ALA A 36 4.07 -2.52 2.05
C ALA A 36 3.69 -3.81 1.30
N LEU A 37 3.71 -4.95 1.98
CA LEU A 37 3.25 -6.25 1.48
C LEU A 37 1.83 -6.62 1.91
N SER A 38 1.15 -5.75 2.68
CA SER A 38 -0.23 -6.01 3.08
C SER A 38 -1.11 -6.15 1.85
N ARG A 39 -2.10 -7.04 1.92
CA ARG A 39 -3.02 -7.28 0.81
C ARG A 39 -4.39 -6.76 1.16
N ASP A 40 -5.08 -6.19 0.18
CA ASP A 40 -6.49 -5.87 0.30
C ASP A 40 -7.37 -7.11 0.11
N ILE A 41 -8.68 -6.89 0.11
CA ILE A 41 -9.70 -7.94 -0.09
C ILE A 41 -9.61 -8.65 -1.45
N TYR A 42 -8.88 -8.07 -2.42
CA TYR A 42 -8.66 -8.65 -3.75
C TYR A 42 -7.27 -9.30 -3.86
N GLY A 43 -6.54 -9.44 -2.75
CA GLY A 43 -5.19 -9.99 -2.76
C GLY A 43 -4.14 -9.05 -3.37
N ALA A 44 -4.44 -7.77 -3.60
CA ALA A 44 -3.53 -6.79 -4.18
C ALA A 44 -2.73 -6.06 -3.09
N THR A 45 -1.44 -5.81 -3.34
CA THR A 45 -0.61 -4.97 -2.48
C THR A 45 -0.82 -3.49 -2.81
N PRO A 46 -0.35 -2.56 -1.95
CA PRO A 46 -0.30 -1.14 -2.30
C PRO A 46 0.42 -0.91 -3.64
N LEU A 47 1.51 -1.62 -3.93
CA LEU A 47 2.19 -1.46 -5.23
C LEU A 47 1.31 -1.91 -6.40
N HIS A 48 0.57 -3.02 -6.28
CA HIS A 48 -0.39 -3.43 -7.32
C HIS A 48 -1.43 -2.34 -7.59
N LYS A 49 -2.01 -1.75 -6.54
CA LYS A 49 -2.97 -0.65 -6.68
C LYS A 49 -2.35 0.59 -7.34
N ALA A 50 -1.14 0.96 -6.93
CA ALA A 50 -0.45 2.12 -7.50
C ALA A 50 -0.23 1.96 -9.02
N VAL A 51 0.10 0.75 -9.48
CA VAL A 51 0.22 0.45 -10.91
C VAL A 51 -1.15 0.43 -11.59
N LEU A 52 -2.11 -0.33 -11.05
CA LEU A 52 -3.46 -0.50 -11.62
C LEU A 52 -4.21 0.83 -11.79
N PHE A 53 -4.02 1.77 -10.88
CA PHE A 53 -4.69 3.08 -10.87
C PHE A 53 -3.80 4.22 -11.39
N TYR A 54 -2.72 3.91 -12.10
CA TYR A 54 -1.86 4.90 -12.79
C TYR A 54 -1.28 5.98 -11.84
N GLN A 55 -0.72 5.58 -10.71
CA GLN A 55 -0.14 6.46 -9.70
C GLN A 55 1.40 6.44 -9.72
N PRO A 56 2.08 7.05 -10.71
CA PRO A 56 3.53 6.89 -10.93
C PRO A 56 4.39 7.39 -9.76
N LYS A 57 3.94 8.44 -9.05
CA LYS A 57 4.63 8.94 -7.86
C LYS A 57 4.66 7.90 -6.75
N LEU A 58 3.54 7.20 -6.56
CA LEU A 58 3.44 6.13 -5.57
C LEU A 58 4.19 4.87 -6.00
N VAL A 59 4.18 4.53 -7.29
CA VAL A 59 5.03 3.44 -7.82
C VAL A 59 6.50 3.70 -7.48
N LYS A 60 7.00 4.90 -7.74
CA LYS A 60 8.39 5.28 -7.43
C LYS A 60 8.67 5.28 -5.93
N LEU A 61 7.75 5.81 -5.13
CA LEU A 61 7.87 5.86 -3.66
C LEU A 61 7.93 4.44 -3.06
N ILE A 62 6.96 3.58 -3.41
CA ILE A 62 6.80 2.26 -2.81
C ILE A 62 7.93 1.32 -3.27
N SER A 63 8.23 1.27 -4.58
CA SER A 63 9.29 0.41 -5.11
C SER A 63 10.70 0.86 -4.67
N GLY A 64 10.92 2.18 -4.55
CA GLY A 64 12.18 2.74 -4.08
C GLY A 64 12.42 2.50 -2.58
N LYS A 65 11.37 2.60 -1.76
CA LYS A 65 11.47 2.39 -0.31
C LYS A 65 11.50 0.91 0.07
N TYR A 66 10.75 0.07 -0.64
CA TYR A 66 10.58 -1.35 -0.36
C TYR A 66 10.71 -2.18 -1.63
N CYS A 67 11.95 -2.44 -2.07
CA CYS A 67 12.21 -3.17 -3.32
C CYS A 67 11.54 -4.55 -3.37
N ILE A 68 11.31 -5.18 -2.20
CA ILE A 68 10.66 -6.49 -2.08
C ILE A 68 9.24 -6.51 -2.69
N THR A 69 8.55 -5.35 -2.69
CA THR A 69 7.19 -5.22 -3.22
C THR A 69 7.11 -5.49 -4.72
N THR A 70 8.19 -5.26 -5.46
CA THR A 70 8.27 -5.51 -6.91
C THR A 70 8.18 -6.99 -7.28
N ARG A 71 8.45 -7.88 -6.32
CA ARG A 71 8.40 -9.34 -6.50
C ARG A 71 7.09 -9.95 -5.99
N ALA A 72 6.24 -9.16 -5.33
CA ALA A 72 4.96 -9.63 -4.86
C ALA A 72 4.08 -9.97 -6.08
N LYS A 73 3.56 -11.19 -6.13
CA LYS A 73 2.53 -11.56 -7.09
C LYS A 73 1.17 -11.17 -6.55
N ASP A 74 0.27 -10.77 -7.42
CA ASP A 74 -1.16 -10.77 -7.13
C ASP A 74 -1.56 -12.19 -6.68
N GLN A 75 -2.35 -12.25 -5.63
CA GLN A 75 -2.94 -13.52 -5.21
C GLN A 75 -4.33 -13.56 -5.83
N VAL A 76 -4.38 -13.96 -7.10
CA VAL A 76 -5.62 -14.33 -7.76
C VAL A 76 -5.89 -15.77 -7.34
N ASN A 77 -6.93 -15.98 -6.54
CA ASN A 77 -7.46 -17.32 -6.31
C ASN A 77 -8.05 -17.88 -7.62
#